data_AF-A0A0F2L2X8-F1
#
_entry.id   AF-A0A0F2L2X8-F1
#
_cell.length_a   1.000
_cell.length_b   1.000
_cell.length_c   1.000
_cell.angle_alpha   90.00
_cell.angle_beta   90.00
_cell.angle_gamma   90.00
#
_symmetry.space_group_name_H-M   'P 1'
#
loop_
_entity.id
_entity.type
_entity.pdbx_description
1 polymer ?
#
loop_
_entity_poly.entity_id
_entity_poly.type
_entity_poly.pdbx_seq_one_letter_code
_entity_poly.pdbx_strand_id
1 'polypeptide(L)' 'RRWAKELAEKPPLALMLAKFAINYGAESPIWSALSNEASLFGVAITTKDSQEGVRAFLERRKPKFTGE' A
#
# COMPACT_ATOMS: atom_id res chain seq x y z
N ARG A 1 -13.29 9.71 -14.87
CA ARG A 1 -12.84 8.31 -15.11
C ARG A 1 -11.32 8.13 -15.06
N ARG A 2 -10.50 9.11 -15.47
CA ARG A 2 -9.03 9.02 -15.42
C ARG A 2 -8.48 8.60 -14.05
N TRP A 3 -8.91 9.28 -12.99
CA TRP A 3 -8.46 9.00 -11.62
C TRP A 3 -8.70 7.55 -11.16
N ALA A 4 -9.89 7.01 -11.44
CA ALA A 4 -10.21 5.62 -11.11
C ALA A 4 -9.30 4.62 -11.85
N LYS A 5 -8.90 4.93 -13.10
CA LYS A 5 -7.94 4.09 -13.84
C LYS A 5 -6.56 4.14 -13.23
N GLU A 6 -6.08 5.33 -12.84
CA GLU A 6 -4.77 5.49 -12.20
C GLU A 6 -4.68 4.75 -10.85
N LEU A 7 -5.77 4.75 -10.08
CA LEU A 7 -5.89 3.97 -8.83
C LEU A 7 -5.92 2.46 -9.08
N ALA A 8 -6.63 2.01 -10.12
CA ALA A 8 -6.70 0.60 -10.49
C ALA A 8 -5.34 0.01 -10.94
N GLU A 9 -4.39 0.86 -11.33
CA GLU A 9 -3.02 0.47 -11.67
C GLU A 9 -2.06 0.44 -10.46
N LYS A 10 -2.55 0.62 -9.23
CA LYS A 10 -1.75 0.56 -7.99
C LYS A 10 -1.98 -0.76 -7.25
N PRO A 11 -1.12 -1.12 -6.28
CA PRO A 11 -1.33 -2.31 -5.46
C PRO A 11 -2.61 -2.18 -4.63
N PRO A 12 -3.64 -3.01 -4.86
CA PRO A 12 -4.93 -2.86 -4.18
C PRO A 12 -4.81 -3.12 -2.67
N LEU A 13 -3.98 -4.08 -2.26
CA LEU A 13 -3.74 -4.37 -0.84
C LEU A 13 -3.05 -3.19 -0.13
N ALA A 14 -2.03 -2.59 -0.74
CA ALA A 14 -1.36 -1.43 -0.16
C ALA A 14 -2.30 -0.23 -0.04
N LEU A 15 -3.13 0.03 -1.06
CA LEU A 15 -4.14 1.09 -1.01
C LEU A 15 -5.18 0.86 0.09
N MET A 16 -5.62 -0.38 0.27
CA MET A 16 -6.56 -0.76 1.33
C MET A 16 -5.95 -0.50 2.72
N LEU A 17 -4.71 -0.95 2.95
CA LEU A 17 -4.00 -0.77 4.22
C LEU A 17 -3.73 0.71 4.50
N ALA A 18 -3.31 1.48 3.49
CA ALA A 18 -3.09 2.92 3.62
C ALA A 18 -4.39 3.66 3.99
N LYS A 19 -5.51 3.33 3.33
CA LYS A 19 -6.81 3.91 3.67
C LYS A 19 -7.22 3.59 5.10
N PHE A 20 -7.00 2.34 5.54
CA PHE A 20 -7.29 1.95 6.92
C PHE A 20 -6.41 2.73 7.92
N ALA A 21 -5.10 2.82 7.68
CA ALA A 21 -4.18 3.55 8.53
C ALA A 21 -4.56 5.03 8.69
N ILE A 22 -4.93 5.69 7.58
CA ILE A 22 -5.37 7.09 7.58
C ILE A 22 -6.64 7.28 8.41
N ASN A 23 -7.65 6.42 8.20
CA ASN A 23 -8.90 6.51 8.95
C ASN A 23 -8.69 6.24 10.44
N TYR A 24 -7.91 5.22 10.78
CA TYR A 24 -7.58 4.88 12.16
C TYR A 24 -6.80 6.00 12.85
N GLY A 25 -5.80 6.56 12.16
CA GLY A 25 -4.97 7.65 12.68
C GLY A 25 -5.74 8.95 12.91
N ALA A 26 -6.81 9.20 12.14
CA ALA A 26 -7.65 10.38 12.33
C ALA A 26 -8.40 10.40 13.67
N GLU A 27 -8.68 9.21 14.24
CA GLU A 27 -9.44 9.07 15.49
C GLU A 27 -8.58 8.59 16.67
N SER A 28 -7.27 8.40 16.46
CA SER A 28 -6.37 7.80 17.45
C SER A 28 -5.29 8.75 17.95
N PRO A 29 -4.81 8.59 19.20
CA PRO A 29 -3.58 9.25 19.65
C PRO A 29 -2.40 8.92 18.74
N ILE A 30 -1.52 9.91 18.50
CA ILE A 30 -0.42 9.81 17.54
C ILE A 30 0.46 8.57 17.74
N TRP A 31 0.78 8.21 18.99
CA TRP A 31 1.62 7.05 19.28
C TRP A 31 0.95 5.72 18.92
N SER A 32 -0.36 5.60 19.17
CA SER A 32 -1.14 4.42 18.80
C SER A 32 -1.31 4.32 17.28
N ALA A 33 -1.53 5.45 16.61
CA ALA A 33 -1.60 5.51 15.15
C ALA A 33 -0.29 5.06 14.49
N LEU A 34 0.85 5.58 14.96
CA LEU A 34 2.18 5.20 14.44
C LEU A 34 2.49 3.71 14.67
N SER A 35 2.15 3.17 15.83
CA SER A 35 2.33 1.74 16.11
C SER A 35 1.47 0.86 15.19
N ASN A 36 0.25 1.31 14.90
CA ASN A 36 -0.64 0.62 13.96
C ASN A 36 -0.09 0.70 12.53
N GLU A 37 0.32 1.88 12.07
CA GLU A 37 0.90 2.09 10.75
C GLU A 37 2.14 1.22 10.52
N ALA A 38 3.06 1.16 11.49
CA ALA A 38 4.25 0.30 11.42
C ALA A 38 3.89 -1.18 11.25
N SER A 39 2.84 -1.65 11.94
CA SER A 39 2.36 -3.03 11.84
C SER A 39 1.75 -3.30 10.45
N LEU A 40 0.94 -2.38 9.93
CA LEU A 40 0.34 -2.48 8.60
C LEU A 40 1.40 -2.42 7.50
N PHE A 41 2.45 -1.61 7.67
CA PHE A 41 3.59 -1.59 6.76
C PHE A 41 4.31 -2.94 6.73
N GLY A 42 4.49 -3.56 7.90
CA GLY A 42 5.02 -4.93 8.00
C GLY A 42 4.19 -5.96 7.24
N VAL A 43 2.86 -5.81 7.22
CA VAL A 43 1.99 -6.65 6.37
C VAL A 43 2.15 -6.29 4.90
N ALA A 44 2.10 -5.01 4.55
CA ALA A 44 2.17 -4.53 3.17
C ALA A 44 3.42 -5.03 2.44
N ILE A 45 4.57 -5.05 3.10
CA ILE A 45 5.83 -5.47 2.48
C ILE A 45 5.89 -6.98 2.16
N THR A 46 5.06 -7.79 2.81
CA THR A 46 5.00 -9.25 2.57
C THR A 46 4.20 -9.62 1.32
N THR A 47 3.44 -8.68 0.76
CA THR A 47 2.63 -8.90 -0.46
C THR A 47 3.50 -9.15 -1.69
N LYS A 48 3.00 -9.93 -2.65
CA LYS A 48 3.67 -10.13 -3.95
C LYS A 48 3.75 -8.82 -4.71
N ASP A 49 2.75 -7.96 -4.59
CA ASP A 49 2.74 -6.64 -5.23
C ASP A 49 3.88 -5.73 -4.73
N SER A 50 4.23 -5.82 -3.44
CA SER A 50 5.39 -5.11 -2.89
C SER A 50 6.68 -5.59 -3.54
N GLN A 51 6.87 -6.91 -3.63
CA GLN A 51 8.05 -7.52 -4.26
C GLN A 51 8.15 -7.17 -5.75
N GLU A 52 7.03 -7.22 -6.46
CA GLU A 52 6.92 -6.81 -7.87
C GLU A 52 7.21 -5.32 -8.06
N GLY A 53 6.74 -4.46 -7.15
CA GLY A 53 7.04 -3.03 -7.17
C GLY A 53 8.54 -2.75 -7.08
N VAL A 54 9.22 -3.40 -6.13
CA VAL A 54 10.68 -3.29 -5.97
C VAL A 54 11.40 -3.85 -7.21
N ARG A 55 11.00 -5.02 -7.69
CA ARG A 55 11.60 -5.65 -8.86
C ARG A 55 11.43 -4.81 -10.12
N ALA A 56 10.22 -4.33 -10.41
CA ALA A 56 9.93 -3.51 -11.57
C ALA A 56 10.70 -2.18 -11.54
N PHE A 57 10.88 -1.60 -10.35
CA PHE A 57 11.71 -0.42 -10.15
C PHE A 57 13.17 -0.68 -10.52
N LEU A 58 13.77 -1.77 -10.01
CA LEU A 58 15.14 -2.17 -10.33
C LEU A 58 15.31 -2.48 -11.83
N GLU A 59 14.32 -3.13 -12.45
CA GLU A 59 14.30 -3.47 -13.87
C GLU A 59 13.89 -2.28 -14.79
N ARG A 60 13.59 -1.10 -14.23
CA ARG A 60 13.13 0.11 -14.95
C ARG A 60 11.92 -0.12 -15.86
N ARG A 61 11.01 -0.98 -15.45
CA ARG A 61 9.76 -1.28 -16.17
C ARG A 61 8.55 -0.89 -15.36
N LYS A 62 7.37 -0.89 -15.99
CA LYS A 62 6.11 -0.71 -15.27
C LYS A 62 5.79 -1.98 -14.46
N PRO A 63 5.41 -1.84 -13.17
CA PRO A 63 4.95 -2.97 -12.37
C PRO A 63 3.58 -3.46 -12.82
N LYS A 64 3.28 -4.73 -12.57
CA LYS A 64 1.95 -5.31 -12.76
C LYS A 64 1.44 -5.85 -11.43
N PHE A 65 0.52 -5.12 -10.81
CA PHE A 65 -0.06 -5.52 -9.53
C PHE A 65 -1.27 -6.44 -9.75
N THR A 66 -1.35 -7.52 -8.96
CA THR A 66 -2.43 -8.53 -9.02
C THR A 66 -3.27 -8.56 -7.75
N GLY A 67 -2.84 -7.90 -6.67
CA GLY A 67 -3.54 -7.88 -5.39
C GLY A 67 -3.28 -9.10 -4.52
N GLU A 68 -2.05 -9.62 -4.59
CA GLU A 68 -1.56 -10.78 -3.83
C GLU A 68 -0.34 -10.40 -2.98
#